data_AF-A0A8B8ND31-F1
#
_entry.id   AF-A0A8B8ND31-F1
#
_cell.length_a   1.000
_cell.length_b   1.000
_cell.length_c   1.000
_cell.angle_alpha   90.00
_cell.angle_beta   90.00
_cell.angle_gamma   90.00
#
_symmetry.space_group_name_H-M   'P 1'
#
loop_
_entity.id
_entity.type
_entity.pdbx_description
1 polymer ?
#
loop_
_entity_poly.entity_id
_entity_poly.type
_entity_poly.pdbx_seq_one_letter_code
_entity_poly.pdbx_strand_id
1 'polypeptide(L)'
;MDPQEAEAAISLPSDAAPPQPRRVCPGCDRPARVCLCHVIPRPPIPTATRVVVLHHPHESRHKLSTVPVLSRCLLNSTVLLHRKLRPGLSPLLDRFPPSIYLFPPSSSSSSSPSLTLSQLRASDLLRRAEHEGLVVIAFDATWKHAREMVSASEEYLSRFAVRVCLDFDYDESVDGGSIYDSELLLRKEPYGGCVSTMEAVARVLRVVETNGEEVEGRLIGVLKEMVRLQASFLKPAKPRNKLLKKGKRGQQQKKMEQEQSEQLQM
;
A
#
# COMPACT_ATOMS: atom_id res chain seq x y z
N MET A 1 14.63 38.87 65.70
CA MET A 1 13.30 38.25 65.89
C MET A 1 12.56 38.49 64.57
N ASP A 2 12.71 37.54 63.65
CA ASP A 2 12.00 37.52 62.37
C ASP A 2 10.71 36.69 62.53
N PRO A 3 9.55 37.15 62.04
CA PRO A 3 8.37 36.31 61.96
C PRO A 3 8.36 35.54 60.62
N GLN A 4 8.31 34.21 60.71
CA GLN A 4 8.11 33.29 59.59
C GLN A 4 6.69 33.39 59.04
N GLU A 5 6.57 33.69 57.74
CA GLU A 5 5.35 33.48 56.96
C GLU A 5 5.19 31.98 56.65
N ALA A 6 4.02 31.43 56.96
CA ALA A 6 3.64 30.07 56.61
C ALA A 6 2.76 30.10 55.34
N GLU A 7 3.33 29.69 54.21
CA GLU A 7 2.64 29.52 52.94
C GLU A 7 1.84 28.19 52.95
N ALA A 8 0.51 28.29 52.95
CA ALA A 8 -0.37 27.14 52.85
C ALA A 8 -0.50 26.69 51.38
N ALA A 9 0.13 25.56 51.04
CA ALA A 9 0.03 24.94 49.72
C ALA A 9 -1.36 24.33 49.50
N ILE A 10 -2.15 24.97 48.62
CA ILE A 10 -3.43 24.45 48.12
C ILE A 10 -3.13 23.33 47.12
N SER A 11 -3.39 22.08 47.51
CA SER A 11 -3.31 20.92 46.64
C SER A 11 -4.64 20.71 45.90
N LEU A 12 -4.65 21.00 44.60
CA LEU A 12 -5.78 20.68 43.71
C LEU A 12 -5.73 19.19 43.34
N PRO A 13 -6.83 18.42 43.48
CA PRO A 13 -6.86 17.02 43.07
C PRO A 13 -6.95 16.91 41.54
N SER A 14 -5.91 16.31 40.95
CA SER A 14 -5.85 15.91 39.54
C SER A 14 -6.67 14.63 39.33
N ASP A 15 -7.98 14.75 39.26
CA ASP A 15 -8.88 13.63 38.92
C ASP A 15 -9.08 13.54 37.39
N ALA A 16 -8.06 13.05 36.69
CA ALA A 16 -8.19 12.62 35.31
C ALA A 16 -7.96 11.11 35.27
N ALA A 17 -9.06 10.36 35.31
CA ALA A 17 -9.03 8.91 35.16
C ALA A 17 -8.22 8.52 33.91
N PRO A 18 -7.34 7.50 34.01
CA PRO A 18 -6.49 7.10 32.90
C PRO A 18 -7.34 6.69 31.68
N PRO A 19 -6.90 7.02 30.46
CA PRO A 19 -7.65 6.74 29.24
C PRO A 19 -7.86 5.22 29.10
N GLN A 20 -9.13 4.80 29.18
CA GLN A 20 -9.55 3.41 29.02
C GLN A 20 -9.04 2.84 27.68
N PRO A 21 -8.47 1.62 27.68
CA PRO A 21 -7.98 1.00 26.46
C PRO A 21 -9.13 0.78 25.47
N ARG A 22 -8.89 1.09 24.20
CA ARG A 22 -9.89 0.91 23.14
C ARG A 22 -10.27 -0.57 23.05
N ARG A 23 -11.56 -0.89 23.10
CA ARG A 23 -12.06 -2.25 22.85
C ARG A 23 -11.62 -2.71 21.45
N VAL A 24 -11.03 -3.90 21.38
CA VAL A 24 -10.56 -4.54 20.15
C VAL A 24 -11.50 -5.69 19.79
N CYS A 25 -11.78 -5.87 18.50
CA CYS A 25 -12.60 -6.97 18.01
C CYS A 25 -11.82 -8.30 18.09
N PRO A 26 -12.34 -9.35 18.74
CA PRO A 26 -11.64 -10.64 18.81
C PRO A 26 -11.53 -11.35 17.46
N GLY A 27 -12.40 -11.00 16.50
CA GLY A 27 -12.41 -11.61 15.17
C GLY A 27 -11.39 -11.01 14.21
N CYS A 28 -11.26 -9.67 14.18
CA CYS A 28 -10.38 -8.99 13.23
C CYS A 28 -9.18 -8.25 13.83
N ASP A 29 -9.05 -8.21 15.16
CA ASP A 29 -8.02 -7.46 15.91
C ASP A 29 -8.00 -5.94 15.62
N ARG A 30 -9.05 -5.42 14.97
CA ARG A 30 -9.25 -3.98 14.77
C ARG A 30 -10.02 -3.37 15.94
N PRO A 31 -9.83 -2.08 16.25
CA PRO A 31 -10.68 -1.38 17.21
C PRO A 31 -12.15 -1.55 16.84
N ALA A 32 -13.02 -1.78 17.84
CA ALA A 32 -14.42 -2.15 17.62
C ALA A 32 -15.18 -1.18 16.69
N ARG A 33 -14.85 0.12 16.72
CA ARG A 33 -15.47 1.16 15.88
C ARG A 33 -15.12 1.07 14.39
N VAL A 34 -14.05 0.37 14.04
CA VAL A 34 -13.57 0.16 12.65
C VAL A 34 -13.44 -1.33 12.34
N CYS A 35 -14.28 -2.14 12.99
CA CYS A 35 -14.38 -3.57 12.74
C CYS A 35 -14.82 -3.84 11.30
N LEU A 36 -14.25 -4.86 10.68
CA LEU A 36 -14.59 -5.30 9.31
C LEU A 36 -15.20 -6.70 9.27
N CYS A 37 -15.48 -7.32 10.42
CA CYS A 37 -15.95 -8.71 10.46
C CYS A 37 -17.30 -8.93 9.75
N HIS A 38 -18.11 -7.89 9.55
CA HIS A 38 -19.39 -7.98 8.82
C HIS A 38 -19.20 -8.07 7.31
N VAL A 39 -18.07 -7.60 6.77
CA VAL A 39 -17.77 -7.66 5.32
C VAL A 39 -16.70 -8.69 4.98
N ILE A 40 -15.85 -9.08 5.93
CA ILE A 40 -14.83 -10.12 5.68
C ILE A 40 -15.55 -11.45 5.34
N PRO A 41 -15.23 -12.06 4.18
CA PRO A 41 -15.71 -13.39 3.79
C PRO A 41 -15.65 -14.43 4.91
N ARG A 42 -16.79 -15.10 5.16
CA ARG A 42 -16.88 -16.27 6.05
C ARG A 42 -17.75 -17.34 5.36
N PRO A 43 -17.19 -18.48 4.92
CA PRO A 43 -15.77 -18.85 4.99
C PRO A 43 -14.85 -17.96 4.11
N PRO A 44 -13.52 -17.96 4.35
CA PRO A 44 -12.55 -17.33 3.45
C PRO A 44 -12.72 -17.82 2.01
N ILE A 45 -12.43 -16.94 1.05
CA ILE A 45 -12.59 -17.21 -0.38
C ILE A 45 -11.57 -18.29 -0.79
N PRO A 46 -12.01 -19.45 -1.30
CA PRO A 46 -11.11 -20.42 -1.89
C PRO A 46 -10.57 -19.89 -3.22
N THR A 47 -9.27 -20.05 -3.44
CA THR A 47 -8.58 -19.70 -4.69
C THR A 47 -7.66 -20.85 -5.08
N ALA A 48 -7.54 -21.16 -6.38
CA ALA A 48 -6.55 -22.11 -6.87
C ALA A 48 -5.13 -21.54 -6.71
N THR A 49 -5.01 -20.23 -6.93
CA THR A 49 -3.79 -19.44 -6.75
C THR A 49 -3.48 -19.27 -5.26
N ARG A 50 -2.20 -19.43 -4.92
CA ARG A 50 -1.66 -19.12 -3.59
C ARG A 50 -1.10 -17.70 -3.58
N VAL A 51 -1.45 -16.91 -2.57
CA VAL A 51 -0.97 -15.54 -2.41
C VAL A 51 0.08 -15.49 -1.30
N VAL A 52 1.28 -15.03 -1.62
CA VAL A 52 2.35 -14.77 -0.66
C VAL A 52 2.60 -13.28 -0.56
N VAL A 53 2.43 -12.70 0.62
CA VAL A 53 2.72 -11.29 0.86
C VAL A 53 4.01 -11.16 1.65
N LEU A 54 5.05 -10.60 1.04
CA LEU A 54 6.25 -10.18 1.75
C LEU A 54 5.98 -8.83 2.41
N HIS A 55 5.81 -8.85 3.72
CA HIS A 55 5.37 -7.70 4.50
C HIS A 55 6.55 -7.11 5.27
N HIS A 56 6.80 -5.81 5.08
CA HIS A 56 7.94 -5.15 5.71
C HIS A 56 7.72 -4.99 7.23
N PRO A 57 8.71 -5.32 8.10
CA PRO A 57 8.56 -5.23 9.55
C PRO A 57 8.18 -3.85 10.11
N HIS A 58 8.54 -2.76 9.42
CA HIS A 58 8.09 -1.42 9.82
C HIS A 58 6.66 -1.11 9.38
N GLU A 59 6.22 -1.65 8.24
CA GLU A 59 4.86 -1.43 7.72
C GLU A 59 3.85 -2.31 8.46
N SER A 60 4.25 -3.44 9.03
CA SER A 60 3.34 -4.31 9.80
C SER A 60 2.72 -3.68 11.04
N ARG A 61 3.31 -2.57 11.49
CA ARG A 61 2.78 -1.79 12.61
C ARG A 61 1.86 -0.66 12.14
N HIS A 62 1.67 -0.47 10.84
CA HIS A 62 0.78 0.54 10.30
C HIS A 62 -0.69 0.14 10.46
N LYS A 63 -1.45 1.04 11.10
CA LYS A 63 -2.89 0.85 11.39
C LYS A 63 -3.78 0.74 10.14
N LEU A 64 -3.27 1.18 9.00
CA LEU A 64 -3.97 1.18 7.72
C LEU A 64 -3.51 0.06 6.77
N SER A 65 -2.67 -0.87 7.24
CA SER A 65 -2.29 -2.01 6.41
C SER A 65 -3.52 -2.82 6.00
N THR A 66 -3.58 -3.17 4.72
CA THR A 66 -4.63 -4.02 4.13
C THR A 66 -4.28 -5.51 4.24
N VAL A 67 -3.01 -5.85 4.51
CA VAL A 67 -2.52 -7.24 4.57
C VAL A 67 -3.22 -8.08 5.64
N PRO A 68 -3.44 -7.61 6.89
CA PRO A 68 -4.16 -8.40 7.90
C PRO A 68 -5.63 -8.67 7.56
N VAL A 69 -6.21 -7.87 6.67
CA VAL A 69 -7.59 -8.05 6.18
C VAL A 69 -7.57 -9.02 5.00
N LEU A 70 -6.66 -8.81 4.04
CA LEU A 70 -6.46 -9.69 2.89
C LEU A 70 -6.21 -11.15 3.31
N SER A 71 -5.36 -11.38 4.32
CA SER A 71 -5.04 -12.73 4.81
C SER A 71 -6.21 -13.45 5.45
N ARG A 72 -7.25 -12.72 5.88
CA ARG A 72 -8.51 -13.32 6.37
C ARG A 72 -9.56 -13.50 5.27
N CYS A 73 -9.46 -12.74 4.18
CA CYS A 73 -10.38 -12.85 3.06
C CYS A 73 -10.10 -14.07 2.18
N LEU A 74 -8.84 -14.51 2.07
CA LEU A 74 -8.41 -15.59 1.19
C LEU A 74 -8.03 -16.84 1.97
N LEU A 75 -8.42 -18.02 1.50
CA LEU A 75 -8.05 -19.29 2.11
C LEU A 75 -6.55 -19.59 1.93
N ASN A 76 -6.01 -19.31 0.75
CA ASN A 76 -4.63 -19.63 0.37
C ASN A 76 -3.74 -18.37 0.41
N SER A 77 -3.71 -17.66 1.54
CA SER A 77 -2.85 -16.48 1.74
C SER A 77 -1.86 -16.68 2.87
N THR A 78 -0.58 -16.41 2.59
CA THR A 78 0.53 -16.50 3.54
C THR A 78 1.24 -15.15 3.63
N VAL A 79 1.54 -14.70 4.84
CA VAL A 79 2.28 -13.46 5.09
C VAL A 79 3.68 -13.79 5.63
N LEU A 80 4.71 -13.27 4.97
CA LEU A 80 6.10 -13.42 5.37
C LEU A 80 6.63 -12.07 5.87
N LEU A 81 6.95 -11.97 7.16
CA LEU A 81 7.44 -10.74 7.78
C LEU A 81 8.96 -10.57 7.59
N HIS A 82 9.39 -10.20 6.39
CA HIS A 82 10.80 -10.11 6.03
C HIS A 82 11.08 -8.95 5.07
N ARG A 83 12.37 -8.56 4.96
CA ARG A 83 12.82 -7.48 4.05
C ARG A 83 13.32 -7.98 2.69
N LYS A 84 13.44 -9.29 2.51
CA LYS A 84 13.73 -9.92 1.22
C LYS A 84 13.41 -11.41 1.23
N LEU A 85 13.16 -11.95 0.05
CA LEU A 85 13.06 -13.39 -0.19
C LEU A 85 14.45 -13.99 -0.35
N ARG A 86 14.63 -15.19 0.19
CA ARG A 86 15.84 -16.01 0.07
C ARG A 86 15.44 -17.48 0.14
N PRO A 87 16.30 -18.40 -0.34
CA PRO A 87 16.11 -19.83 -0.10
C PRO A 87 15.92 -20.15 1.38
N GLY A 88 15.00 -21.06 1.70
CA GLY A 88 14.68 -21.51 3.06
C GLY A 88 13.62 -20.69 3.78
N LEU A 89 13.15 -19.57 3.20
CA LEU A 89 12.18 -18.69 3.83
C LEU A 89 10.74 -19.21 3.74
N SER A 90 10.44 -19.95 2.68
CA SER A 90 9.11 -20.47 2.41
C SER A 90 9.24 -21.81 1.69
N PRO A 91 8.84 -22.93 2.32
CA PRO A 91 8.85 -24.25 1.68
C PRO A 91 8.06 -24.30 0.37
N LEU A 92 7.09 -23.39 0.18
CA LEU A 92 6.36 -23.23 -1.08
C LEU A 92 7.24 -22.62 -2.17
N LEU A 93 7.97 -21.54 -1.88
CA LEU A 93 8.80 -20.84 -2.86
C LEU A 93 10.10 -21.58 -3.16
N ASP A 94 10.61 -22.35 -2.20
CA ASP A 94 11.83 -23.16 -2.36
C ASP A 94 11.69 -24.31 -3.37
N ARG A 95 10.45 -24.62 -3.76
CA ARG A 95 10.14 -25.57 -4.85
C ARG A 95 10.16 -24.94 -6.23
N PHE A 96 10.38 -23.63 -6.33
CA PHE A 96 10.33 -22.86 -7.57
C PHE A 96 9.03 -23.08 -8.37
N PRO A 97 7.84 -22.93 -7.74
CA PRO A 97 6.57 -23.14 -8.44
C PRO A 97 6.36 -22.04 -9.50
N PRO A 98 5.48 -22.25 -10.49
CA PRO A 98 5.04 -21.19 -11.39
C PRO A 98 4.58 -19.98 -10.58
N SER A 99 5.30 -18.87 -10.72
CA SER A 99 5.12 -17.71 -9.85
C SER A 99 5.12 -16.41 -10.63
N ILE A 100 4.38 -15.44 -10.12
CA ILE A 100 4.50 -14.04 -10.52
C ILE A 100 4.77 -13.18 -9.29
N TYR A 101 5.44 -12.05 -9.48
CA TYR A 101 5.55 -11.04 -8.45
C TYR A 101 5.07 -9.67 -8.95
N LEU A 102 4.32 -8.98 -8.09
CA LEU A 102 3.64 -7.74 -8.43
C LEU A 102 4.54 -6.55 -8.13
N PHE A 103 5.05 -5.90 -9.17
CA PHE A 103 5.80 -4.66 -9.04
C PHE A 103 5.88 -3.92 -10.38
N PRO A 104 5.69 -2.59 -10.41
CA PRO A 104 5.87 -1.85 -11.66
C PRO A 104 7.34 -1.90 -12.13
N PRO A 105 7.60 -1.78 -13.44
CA PRO A 105 8.96 -1.58 -13.92
C PRO A 105 9.51 -0.27 -13.34
N SER A 106 10.77 -0.27 -12.90
CA SER A 106 11.44 0.96 -12.51
C SER A 106 12.30 1.46 -13.66
N SER A 107 12.20 2.75 -13.97
CA SER A 107 13.03 3.46 -14.95
C SER A 107 14.53 3.39 -14.64
N SER A 108 14.90 2.95 -13.43
CA SER A 108 16.28 2.85 -12.93
C SER A 108 16.76 1.40 -12.73
N SER A 109 15.96 0.38 -13.06
CA SER A 109 16.36 -1.03 -12.93
C SER A 109 16.27 -1.77 -14.27
N SER A 110 17.41 -2.04 -14.90
CA SER A 110 17.56 -2.66 -16.23
C SER A 110 17.35 -4.19 -16.26
N SER A 111 16.87 -4.80 -15.17
CA SER A 111 17.23 -6.19 -14.86
C SER A 111 16.20 -7.26 -15.25
N SER A 112 14.89 -6.93 -15.32
CA SER A 112 13.87 -7.93 -15.69
C SER A 112 12.75 -7.31 -16.54
N PRO A 113 12.40 -7.90 -17.71
CA PRO A 113 11.21 -7.50 -18.44
C PRO A 113 9.97 -7.74 -17.58
N SER A 114 9.06 -6.78 -17.55
CA SER A 114 7.76 -6.91 -16.90
C SER A 114 6.68 -7.26 -17.92
N LEU A 115 5.82 -8.21 -17.59
CA LEU A 115 4.58 -8.43 -18.32
C LEU A 115 3.47 -7.55 -17.74
N THR A 116 2.60 -7.05 -18.60
CA THR A 116 1.33 -6.44 -18.16
C THR A 116 0.32 -7.54 -17.78
N LEU A 117 -0.75 -7.19 -17.06
CA LEU A 117 -1.79 -8.16 -16.70
C LEU A 117 -2.48 -8.73 -17.93
N SER A 118 -2.70 -7.90 -18.95
CA SER A 118 -3.26 -8.33 -20.23
C SER A 118 -2.34 -9.33 -20.95
N GLN A 119 -1.01 -9.15 -20.87
CA GLN A 119 -0.04 -10.08 -21.45
C GLN A 119 0.06 -11.39 -20.65
N LEU A 120 -0.06 -11.32 -19.32
CA LEU A 120 -0.03 -12.50 -18.45
C LEU A 120 -1.11 -13.52 -18.85
N ARG A 121 -2.33 -13.06 -19.21
CA ARG A 121 -3.43 -13.92 -19.68
C ARG A 121 -3.04 -14.82 -20.85
N ALA A 122 -2.23 -14.30 -21.77
CA ALA A 122 -1.82 -15.02 -22.97
C ALA A 122 -0.49 -15.78 -22.81
N SER A 123 0.10 -15.78 -21.60
CA SER A 123 1.42 -16.36 -21.38
C SER A 123 1.39 -17.88 -21.13
N ASP A 124 2.45 -18.58 -21.56
CA ASP A 124 2.64 -20.00 -21.25
C ASP A 124 2.78 -20.27 -19.75
N LEU A 125 3.09 -19.25 -18.96
CA LEU A 125 3.20 -19.36 -17.50
C LEU A 125 1.87 -19.79 -16.87
N LEU A 126 0.74 -19.22 -17.31
CA LEU A 126 -0.58 -19.62 -16.79
C LEU A 126 -0.95 -21.04 -17.19
N ARG A 127 -0.61 -21.46 -18.41
CA ARG A 127 -0.85 -22.84 -18.88
C ARG A 127 -0.13 -23.87 -18.03
N ARG A 128 1.12 -23.60 -17.63
CA ARG A 128 1.85 -24.47 -16.69
C ARG A 128 1.23 -24.44 -15.29
N ALA A 129 0.76 -23.27 -14.87
CA ALA A 129 0.17 -23.08 -13.55
C ALA A 129 -1.19 -23.79 -13.37
N GLU A 130 -1.90 -24.14 -14.46
CA GLU A 130 -3.13 -24.94 -14.40
C GLU A 130 -2.92 -26.29 -13.71
N HIS A 131 -1.74 -26.90 -13.85
CA HIS A 131 -1.43 -28.21 -13.26
C HIS A 131 -0.72 -28.10 -11.90
N GLU A 132 0.19 -27.13 -11.74
CA GLU A 132 1.07 -27.04 -10.56
C GLU A 132 0.56 -26.05 -9.49
N GLY A 133 -0.38 -25.19 -9.88
CA GLY A 133 -0.91 -24.08 -9.09
C GLY A 133 -0.01 -22.83 -9.15
N LEU A 134 -0.62 -21.67 -9.39
CA LEU A 134 0.08 -20.39 -9.45
C LEU A 134 0.40 -19.85 -8.04
N VAL A 135 1.56 -19.21 -7.90
CA VAL A 135 1.87 -18.37 -6.73
C VAL A 135 1.97 -16.89 -7.12
N VAL A 136 1.20 -16.04 -6.45
CA VAL A 136 1.25 -14.58 -6.59
C VAL A 136 2.01 -14.00 -5.40
N ILE A 137 3.11 -13.30 -5.67
CA ILE A 137 3.97 -12.68 -4.67
C ILE A 137 3.72 -11.17 -4.68
N ALA A 138 3.27 -10.62 -3.55
CA ALA A 138 3.08 -9.18 -3.37
C ALA A 138 4.04 -8.62 -2.32
N PHE A 139 4.49 -7.38 -2.50
CA PHE A 139 5.34 -6.66 -1.55
C PHE A 139 4.52 -5.58 -0.85
N ASP A 140 4.43 -5.64 0.48
CA ASP A 140 3.74 -4.63 1.29
C ASP A 140 4.74 -3.84 2.13
N ALA A 141 4.98 -2.59 1.70
CA ALA A 141 5.84 -1.64 2.37
C ALA A 141 5.52 -0.21 1.88
N THR A 142 6.19 0.80 2.44
CA THR A 142 6.31 2.09 1.75
C THR A 142 6.98 1.89 0.39
N TRP A 143 6.69 2.76 -0.58
CA TRP A 143 7.26 2.66 -1.94
C TRP A 143 8.79 2.55 -1.98
N LYS A 144 9.48 3.33 -1.14
CA LYS A 144 10.94 3.24 -1.00
C LYS A 144 11.37 1.84 -0.52
N HIS A 145 10.79 1.35 0.57
CA HIS A 145 11.13 0.04 1.11
C HIS A 145 10.72 -1.11 0.17
N ALA A 146 9.60 -0.98 -0.54
CA ALA A 146 9.16 -2.00 -1.50
C ALA A 146 10.16 -2.15 -2.66
N ARG A 147 10.69 -1.04 -3.19
CA ARG A 147 11.78 -1.05 -4.19
C ARG A 147 13.02 -1.77 -3.66
N GLU A 148 13.44 -1.46 -2.43
CA GLU A 148 14.57 -2.12 -1.77
C GLU A 148 14.31 -3.63 -1.58
N MET A 149 13.11 -4.01 -1.15
CA MET A 149 12.71 -5.42 -0.97
C MET A 149 12.73 -6.20 -2.28
N VAL A 150 12.20 -5.62 -3.36
CA VAL A 150 12.20 -6.24 -4.70
C VAL A 150 13.61 -6.40 -5.21
N SER A 151 14.42 -5.34 -5.20
CA SER A 151 15.82 -5.39 -5.62
C SER A 151 16.62 -6.44 -4.84
N ALA A 152 16.43 -6.50 -3.52
CA ALA A 152 17.11 -7.46 -2.67
C ALA A 152 16.59 -8.91 -2.80
N SER A 153 15.45 -9.12 -3.47
CA SER A 153 14.83 -10.43 -3.73
C SER A 153 15.00 -10.89 -5.19
N GLU A 154 15.50 -10.03 -6.08
CA GLU A 154 15.50 -10.25 -7.53
C GLU A 154 16.34 -11.47 -7.94
N GLU A 155 17.50 -11.67 -7.32
CA GLU A 155 18.37 -12.83 -7.55
C GLU A 155 17.64 -14.17 -7.31
N TYR A 156 16.81 -14.22 -6.26
CA TYR A 156 16.06 -15.43 -5.94
C TYR A 156 14.82 -15.57 -6.84
N LEU A 157 14.11 -14.47 -7.09
CA LEU A 157 12.89 -14.45 -7.89
C LEU A 157 13.14 -14.77 -9.37
N SER A 158 14.23 -14.26 -9.95
CA SER A 158 14.55 -14.44 -11.38
C SER A 158 14.68 -15.91 -11.81
N ARG A 159 14.88 -16.81 -10.83
CA ARG A 159 14.97 -18.25 -11.06
C ARG A 159 13.64 -18.91 -11.44
N PHE A 160 12.51 -18.32 -11.05
CA PHE A 160 11.20 -18.99 -11.15
C PHE A 160 9.98 -18.07 -11.30
N ALA A 161 10.12 -16.78 -11.02
CA ALA A 161 9.02 -15.84 -10.97
C ALA A 161 9.13 -14.76 -12.05
N VAL A 162 8.00 -14.42 -12.66
CA VAL A 162 7.90 -13.36 -13.67
C VAL A 162 7.38 -12.07 -13.02
N ARG A 163 8.00 -10.93 -13.36
CA ARG A 163 7.50 -9.61 -12.92
C ARG A 163 6.21 -9.28 -13.66
N VAL A 164 5.17 -8.91 -12.91
CA VAL A 164 3.90 -8.46 -13.48
C VAL A 164 3.58 -7.07 -12.96
N CYS A 165 3.26 -6.17 -13.90
CA CYS A 165 2.68 -4.86 -13.60
C CYS A 165 1.18 -4.85 -13.91
N LEU A 166 0.44 -4.02 -13.20
CA LEU A 166 -0.97 -3.78 -13.48
C LEU A 166 -1.10 -2.87 -14.72
N ASP A 167 -2.20 -2.98 -15.46
CA ASP A 167 -2.45 -2.24 -16.70
C ASP A 167 -2.76 -0.73 -16.48
N PHE A 168 -2.34 -0.13 -15.36
CA PHE A 168 -2.59 1.29 -15.05
C PHE A 168 -1.45 2.18 -15.57
N ASP A 169 -1.78 3.44 -15.84
CA ASP A 169 -0.83 4.53 -16.13
C ASP A 169 -0.03 4.88 -14.87
N TYR A 170 0.81 3.95 -14.42
CA TYR A 170 1.78 4.22 -13.37
C TYR A 170 2.76 5.27 -13.88
N ASP A 171 2.74 6.44 -13.24
CA ASP A 171 3.57 7.57 -13.63
C ASP A 171 4.19 8.21 -12.39
N GLU A 172 5.49 8.01 -12.23
CA GLU A 172 6.28 8.61 -11.13
C GLU A 172 6.33 10.14 -11.20
N SER A 173 6.00 10.74 -12.35
CA SER A 173 5.97 12.20 -12.54
C SER A 173 4.66 12.85 -12.09
N VAL A 174 3.60 12.04 -11.86
CA VAL A 174 2.27 12.50 -11.47
C VAL A 174 2.07 12.26 -9.98
N ASP A 175 1.60 13.27 -9.23
CA ASP A 175 1.26 13.14 -7.80
C ASP A 175 0.09 12.16 -7.62
N GLY A 176 0.21 11.26 -6.65
CA GLY A 176 -0.80 10.23 -6.41
C GLY A 176 -2.09 10.79 -5.82
N GLY A 177 -3.17 10.06 -6.07
CA GLY A 177 -4.48 10.35 -5.51
C GLY A 177 -4.48 10.29 -3.97
N SER A 178 -5.41 11.00 -3.39
CA SER A 178 -5.79 10.97 -1.98
C SER A 178 -7.09 10.20 -1.78
N ILE A 179 -7.44 9.94 -0.52
CA ILE A 179 -8.71 9.33 -0.10
C ILE A 179 -9.98 9.95 -0.71
N TYR A 180 -9.91 11.16 -1.26
CA TYR A 180 -11.04 11.88 -1.87
C TYR A 180 -11.17 11.60 -3.37
N ASP A 181 -10.13 11.02 -3.98
CA ASP A 181 -10.04 10.80 -5.42
C ASP A 181 -10.58 9.42 -5.84
N SER A 182 -10.66 8.47 -4.90
CA SER A 182 -11.22 7.12 -5.15
C SER A 182 -11.66 6.44 -3.85
N GLU A 183 -12.71 5.62 -3.94
CA GLU A 183 -13.22 4.77 -2.84
C GLU A 183 -12.25 3.67 -2.41
N LEU A 184 -11.10 3.51 -3.10
CA LEU A 184 -10.08 2.49 -2.81
C LEU A 184 -8.84 3.08 -2.11
N LEU A 185 -8.74 4.41 -2.04
CA LEU A 185 -7.58 5.08 -1.47
C LEU A 185 -7.73 5.24 0.05
N LEU A 186 -6.83 4.59 0.79
CA LEU A 186 -6.77 4.66 2.27
C LEU A 186 -5.94 5.83 2.78
N ARG A 187 -5.07 6.37 1.94
CA ARG A 187 -4.17 7.49 2.24
C ARG A 187 -3.81 8.20 0.95
N LYS A 188 -3.06 9.30 1.07
CA LYS A 188 -2.39 9.89 -0.08
C LYS A 188 -1.33 8.93 -0.61
N GLU A 189 -1.44 8.57 -1.88
CA GLU A 189 -0.44 7.82 -2.61
C GLU A 189 0.66 8.74 -3.13
N PRO A 190 1.89 8.24 -3.28
CA PRO A 190 2.99 9.08 -3.72
C PRO A 190 2.96 9.39 -5.22
N TYR A 191 2.40 8.48 -6.04
CA TYR A 191 2.40 8.62 -7.49
C TYR A 191 1.06 8.21 -8.12
N GLY A 192 0.81 8.65 -9.35
CA GLY A 192 -0.30 8.18 -10.17
C GLY A 192 -0.25 6.65 -10.38
N GLY A 193 -1.42 6.00 -10.37
CA GLY A 193 -1.53 4.55 -10.60
C GLY A 193 -1.08 3.64 -9.44
N CYS A 194 -0.68 4.22 -8.30
CA CYS A 194 -0.39 3.46 -7.08
C CYS A 194 -1.69 2.86 -6.50
N VAL A 195 -1.62 1.60 -6.08
CA VAL A 195 -2.74 0.87 -5.49
C VAL A 195 -2.34 0.21 -4.18
N SER A 196 -3.33 -0.12 -3.35
CA SER A 196 -3.08 -0.91 -2.14
C SER A 196 -2.68 -2.36 -2.49
N THR A 197 -1.96 -3.04 -1.59
CA THR A 197 -1.60 -4.46 -1.78
C THR A 197 -2.83 -5.35 -1.98
N MET A 198 -3.92 -5.10 -1.25
CA MET A 198 -5.18 -5.83 -1.42
C MET A 198 -5.81 -5.59 -2.80
N GLU A 199 -5.77 -4.35 -3.32
CA GLU A 199 -6.25 -4.06 -4.67
C GLU A 199 -5.38 -4.72 -5.75
N ALA A 200 -4.05 -4.64 -5.62
CA ALA A 200 -3.14 -5.29 -6.56
C ALA A 200 -3.39 -6.80 -6.64
N VAL A 201 -3.56 -7.46 -5.49
CA VAL A 201 -3.89 -8.89 -5.43
C VAL A 201 -5.28 -9.16 -6.03
N ALA A 202 -6.29 -8.34 -5.73
CA ALA A 202 -7.63 -8.51 -6.28
C ALA A 202 -7.65 -8.45 -7.82
N ARG A 203 -6.94 -7.47 -8.40
CA ARG A 203 -6.84 -7.27 -9.86
C ARG A 203 -6.16 -8.45 -10.56
N VAL A 204 -5.15 -9.03 -9.92
CA VAL A 204 -4.46 -10.22 -10.44
C VAL A 204 -5.35 -11.45 -10.34
N LEU A 205 -6.02 -11.66 -9.19
CA LEU A 205 -6.94 -12.79 -9.02
C LEU A 205 -8.11 -12.73 -10.01
N ARG A 206 -8.58 -11.54 -10.37
CA ARG A 206 -9.55 -11.35 -11.48
C ARG A 206 -9.10 -12.01 -12.79
N VAL A 207 -7.80 -11.99 -13.03
CA VAL A 207 -7.20 -12.44 -14.28
C VAL A 207 -6.90 -13.94 -14.25
N VAL A 208 -6.45 -14.47 -13.12
CA VAL A 208 -5.90 -15.83 -13.03
C VAL A 208 -6.85 -16.88 -12.47
N GLU A 209 -7.92 -16.47 -11.76
CA GLU A 209 -8.93 -17.41 -11.23
C GLU A 209 -10.12 -17.58 -12.19
N THR A 210 -10.71 -18.77 -12.22
CA THR A 210 -11.90 -19.07 -13.03
C THR A 210 -13.13 -18.25 -12.61
N ASN A 211 -13.30 -17.98 -11.32
CA ASN A 211 -14.31 -17.10 -10.76
C ASN A 211 -13.74 -15.71 -10.40
N GLY A 212 -12.72 -15.25 -11.15
CA GLY A 212 -11.92 -14.08 -10.80
C GLY A 212 -12.72 -12.80 -10.58
N GLU A 213 -13.78 -12.54 -11.36
CA GLU A 213 -14.60 -11.33 -11.18
C GLU A 213 -15.32 -11.30 -9.83
N GLU A 214 -15.80 -12.46 -9.36
CA GLU A 214 -16.41 -12.58 -8.03
C GLU A 214 -15.36 -12.36 -6.93
N VAL A 215 -14.19 -12.99 -7.07
CA VAL A 215 -13.08 -12.86 -6.11
C VAL A 215 -12.64 -11.40 -5.99
N GLU A 216 -12.44 -10.72 -7.12
CA GLU A 216 -12.11 -9.29 -7.14
C GLU A 216 -13.21 -8.47 -6.46
N GLY A 217 -14.47 -8.65 -6.87
CA GLY A 217 -15.60 -7.88 -6.34
C GLY A 217 -15.71 -7.98 -4.83
N ARG A 218 -15.50 -9.18 -4.26
CA ARG A 218 -15.52 -9.39 -2.80
C ARG A 218 -14.33 -8.73 -2.10
N LEU A 219 -13.12 -8.83 -2.63
CA LEU A 219 -11.94 -8.18 -2.05
C LEU A 219 -12.05 -6.65 -2.11
N ILE A 220 -12.47 -6.12 -3.27
CA ILE A 220 -12.69 -4.69 -3.48
C ILE A 220 -13.81 -4.18 -2.57
N GLY A 221 -14.89 -4.93 -2.38
CA GLY A 221 -15.96 -4.58 -1.45
C GLY A 221 -15.47 -4.41 0.00
N VAL A 222 -14.60 -5.31 0.47
CA VAL A 222 -13.97 -5.19 1.79
C VAL A 222 -13.06 -3.97 1.88
N LEU A 223 -12.27 -3.70 0.84
CA LEU A 223 -11.40 -2.52 0.78
C LEU A 223 -12.22 -1.21 0.83
N LYS A 224 -13.30 -1.13 0.05
CA LYS A 224 -14.22 0.02 0.07
C LYS A 224 -14.81 0.26 1.46
N GLU A 225 -15.23 -0.79 2.14
CA GLU A 225 -15.74 -0.66 3.52
C GLU A 225 -14.65 -0.19 4.49
N MET A 226 -13.42 -0.66 4.31
CA MET A 226 -12.28 -0.18 5.08
C MET A 226 -12.04 1.32 4.87
N VAL A 227 -12.05 1.80 3.62
CA VAL A 227 -11.93 3.22 3.27
C VAL A 227 -13.08 4.03 3.86
N ARG A 228 -14.32 3.57 3.69
CA ARG A 228 -15.52 4.22 4.25
C ARG A 228 -15.43 4.41 5.76
N LEU A 229 -15.02 3.37 6.48
CA LEU A 229 -14.83 3.45 7.93
C LEU A 229 -13.71 4.41 8.30
N GLN A 230 -12.57 4.43 7.58
CA GLN A 230 -11.50 5.40 7.85
C GLN A 230 -11.94 6.84 7.58
N ALA A 231 -12.65 7.08 6.48
CA ALA A 231 -13.15 8.41 6.11
C ALA A 231 -14.02 9.01 7.21
N SER A 232 -14.81 8.19 7.92
CA SER A 232 -15.65 8.65 9.03
C SER A 232 -14.88 9.25 10.22
N PHE A 233 -13.58 8.96 10.36
CA PHE A 233 -12.73 9.50 11.44
C PHE A 233 -11.82 10.63 10.99
N LEU A 234 -11.83 10.97 9.71
CA LEU A 234 -11.07 12.09 9.20
C LEU A 234 -11.85 13.37 9.47
N LYS A 235 -11.25 14.28 10.23
CA LYS A 235 -11.81 15.61 10.42
C LYS A 235 -11.99 16.23 9.03
N PRO A 236 -13.13 16.89 8.72
CA PRO A 236 -13.26 17.62 7.47
C PRO A 236 -12.06 18.54 7.34
N ALA A 237 -11.28 18.34 6.28
CA ALA A 237 -10.11 19.15 6.03
C ALA A 237 -10.59 20.59 5.89
N LYS A 238 -10.19 21.47 6.82
CA LYS A 238 -10.30 22.91 6.57
C LYS A 238 -9.57 23.14 5.24
N PRO A 239 -10.20 23.78 4.23
CA PRO A 239 -9.54 24.03 2.97
C PRO A 239 -8.24 24.75 3.28
N ARG A 240 -7.12 24.06 3.03
CA ARG A 240 -5.80 24.61 3.28
C ARG A 240 -5.63 25.64 2.18
N ASN A 241 -5.77 26.93 2.52
CA ASN A 241 -5.48 28.02 1.59
C ASN A 241 -4.10 27.73 1.02
N LYS A 242 -4.05 27.33 -0.26
CA LYS A 242 -2.81 27.18 -0.99
C LYS A 242 -2.21 28.59 -1.02
N LEU A 243 -1.25 28.85 -0.13
CA LEU A 243 -0.36 29.99 -0.28
C LEU A 243 0.32 29.78 -1.62
N LEU A 244 -0.21 30.42 -2.66
CA LEU A 244 0.44 30.60 -3.93
C LEU A 244 1.86 31.07 -3.59
N LYS A 245 2.87 30.23 -3.87
CA LYS A 245 4.27 30.62 -3.79
C LYS A 245 4.45 31.81 -4.73
N LYS A 246 4.36 33.01 -4.18
CA LYS A 246 4.64 34.28 -4.84
C LYS A 246 6.16 34.33 -5.01
N GLY A 247 6.66 33.64 -6.03
CA GLY A 247 8.09 33.46 -6.22
C GLY A 247 8.37 32.68 -7.48
N LYS A 248 8.07 33.31 -8.62
CA LYS A 248 8.66 33.02 -9.96
C LYS A 248 8.24 34.01 -11.05
N ARG A 249 7.24 34.88 -10.84
CA ARG A 249 6.92 35.97 -11.79
C ARG A 249 7.90 37.15 -11.75
N GLY A 250 8.47 37.48 -10.58
CA GLY A 250 9.39 38.62 -10.45
C GLY A 250 10.80 38.40 -11.01
N GLN A 251 11.26 37.15 -11.14
CA GLN A 251 12.59 36.86 -11.70
C GLN A 251 12.59 36.83 -13.23
N GLN A 252 11.48 36.46 -13.88
CA GLN A 252 11.35 36.54 -15.34
C GLN A 252 11.23 37.97 -15.84
N GLN A 253 10.55 38.84 -15.09
CA GLN A 253 10.37 40.24 -15.48
C GLN A 253 11.68 41.05 -15.35
N LYS A 254 12.45 40.83 -14.27
CA LYS A 254 13.78 41.44 -14.14
C LYS A 254 14.79 40.94 -15.17
N LYS A 255 14.70 39.68 -15.60
CA LYS A 255 15.61 39.13 -16.61
C LYS A 255 15.31 39.69 -18.01
N MET A 256 14.03 39.90 -18.35
CA MET A 256 13.65 40.56 -19.61
C MET A 256 14.01 42.05 -19.65
N GLU A 257 13.86 42.78 -18.53
CA GLU A 257 14.23 44.20 -18.45
C GLU A 257 15.76 44.38 -18.55
N GLN A 258 16.54 43.45 -17.98
CA GLN A 258 17.99 43.49 -18.06
C GLN A 258 18.51 43.15 -19.47
N GLU A 259 17.93 42.13 -20.13
CA GLU A 259 18.25 41.77 -21.52
C GLU A 259 17.83 42.86 -22.53
N GLN A 260 16.73 43.60 -22.28
CA GLN A 260 16.35 44.76 -23.10
C GLN A 260 17.25 45.98 -22.90
N SER A 261 17.77 46.20 -21.68
CA SER A 261 18.68 47.31 -21.41
C SER A 261 20.06 47.14 -22.05
N GLU A 262 20.53 45.89 -22.17
CA GLU A 262 21.82 45.56 -22.79
C GLU A 262 21.76 45.64 -24.34
N GLN A 263 20.58 45.42 -24.95
CA GLN A 263 20.38 45.58 -26.40
C GLN A 263 20.22 47.03 -26.87
N LEU A 264 19.93 47.98 -25.98
CA LEU A 264 19.86 49.42 -26.32
C LEU A 264 21.19 50.17 -26.11
N GLN A 265 22.24 49.49 -25.64
CA GLN A 265 23.58 50.05 -25.41
C GLN A 265 24.68 49.45 -26.31
N MET A 266 24.29 48.70 -27.35
CA MET A 266 25.11 48.40 -28.54
C MET A 266 24.50 49.05 -29.77
#